data_AF-A0A950QPN4-F1
#
_entry.id   AF-A0A950QPN4-F1
#
_cell.length_a   1.000
_cell.length_b   1.000
_cell.length_c   1.000
_cell.angle_alpha   90.00
_cell.angle_beta   90.00
_cell.angle_gamma   90.00
#
_symmetry.space_group_name_H-M   'P 1'
#
loop_
_entity.id
_entity.type
_entity.pdbx_description
1 polymer ?
#
loop_
_entity_poly.entity_id
_entity_poly.type
_entity_poly.pdbx_seq_one_letter_code
_entity_poly.pdbx_strand_id
1 'polypeptide(L)'
;MISAGLQVEETALDCSHFVNALFQQVGIYYRYQPSRVLYGGVPGFKRVYRPSEGDLIVWPGHVGVIVDPAEQTFLSALSRGVKVSSYVSRYWQRRGHARFFRYSLPVSSPTWLARNSRLSTSSTSDGLD
;
A
#
# COMPACT_ATOMS: atom_id res chain seq x y z
N MET A 1 24.60 28.28 1.41
CA MET A 1 24.40 27.11 2.28
C MET A 1 22.98 26.58 2.08
N ILE A 2 22.92 25.42 1.42
CA ILE A 2 21.84 24.42 1.33
C ILE A 2 20.53 24.79 0.59
N SER A 3 20.59 24.60 -0.74
CA SER A 3 19.47 24.36 -1.67
C SER A 3 18.80 22.98 -1.48
N ALA A 4 18.40 22.62 -0.26
CA ALA A 4 17.62 21.39 0.01
C ALA A 4 16.10 21.66 0.17
N GLY A 5 15.70 22.94 0.25
CA GLY A 5 14.32 23.33 0.53
C GLY A 5 13.35 23.26 -0.66
N LEU A 6 13.83 23.32 -1.91
CA LEU A 6 12.96 23.30 -3.11
C LEU A 6 12.75 21.89 -3.73
N GLN A 7 13.51 20.88 -3.28
CA GLN A 7 13.45 19.53 -3.89
C GLN A 7 12.46 18.56 -3.21
N VAL A 8 11.75 19.01 -2.18
CA VAL A 8 10.82 18.17 -1.41
C VAL A 8 9.34 18.45 -1.74
N GLU A 9 9.03 19.57 -2.39
CA GLU A 9 7.63 20.03 -2.43
C GLU A 9 6.81 19.62 -3.66
N GLU A 10 7.36 19.29 -4.83
CA GLU A 10 6.48 19.09 -6.02
C GLU A 10 6.27 17.62 -6.46
N THR A 11 7.12 16.69 -6.03
CA THR A 11 7.08 15.28 -6.52
C THR A 11 6.57 14.26 -5.50
N ALA A 12 6.49 14.66 -4.23
CA ALA A 12 6.20 13.80 -3.08
C ALA A 12 4.91 14.16 -2.34
N LEU A 13 4.27 15.28 -2.69
CA LEU A 13 2.93 15.59 -2.19
C LEU A 13 1.94 14.59 -2.82
N ASP A 14 1.25 13.87 -1.94
CA ASP A 14 0.03 13.08 -2.18
C ASP A 14 0.09 11.60 -2.56
N CYS A 15 1.15 10.99 -3.11
CA CYS A 15 1.03 9.54 -3.42
C CYS A 15 0.92 8.65 -2.16
N SER A 16 1.77 8.87 -1.15
CA SER A 16 1.70 8.13 0.12
C SER A 16 0.53 8.57 1.00
N HIS A 17 0.13 9.85 0.94
CA HIS A 17 -1.06 10.34 1.64
C HIS A 17 -2.34 9.76 1.04
N PHE A 18 -2.45 9.73 -0.29
CA PHE A 18 -3.56 9.09 -1.00
C PHE A 18 -3.70 7.62 -0.61
N VAL A 19 -2.62 6.85 -0.66
CA VAL A 19 -2.64 5.43 -0.27
C VAL A 19 -3.05 5.28 1.20
N ASN A 20 -2.53 6.13 2.09
CA ASN A 20 -2.90 6.08 3.50
C ASN A 20 -4.39 6.39 3.71
N ALA A 21 -4.95 7.39 3.03
CA ALA A 21 -6.37 7.72 3.09
C ALA A 21 -7.25 6.60 2.52
N LEU A 22 -6.86 6.01 1.39
CA LEU A 22 -7.56 4.87 0.78
C LEU A 22 -7.60 3.67 1.74
N PHE A 23 -6.48 3.38 2.39
CA PHE A 23 -6.40 2.30 3.37
C PHE A 23 -7.30 2.56 4.58
N GLN A 24 -7.32 3.80 5.10
CA GLN A 24 -8.22 4.18 6.18
C GLN A 24 -9.69 4.02 5.81
N GLN A 25 -10.06 4.35 4.56
CA GLN A 25 -11.43 4.20 4.07
C GLN A 25 -11.91 2.73 4.05
N VAL A 26 -10.98 1.77 3.90
CA VAL A 26 -11.29 0.32 3.94
C VAL A 26 -10.95 -0.32 5.30
N GLY A 27 -10.75 0.49 6.35
CA GLY A 27 -10.51 0.01 7.71
C GLY A 27 -9.10 -0.55 7.96
N ILE A 28 -8.14 -0.25 7.08
CA ILE A 28 -6.73 -0.59 7.25
C ILE A 28 -5.99 0.61 7.82
N TYR A 29 -5.51 0.47 9.06
CA TYR A 29 -4.80 1.53 9.76
C TYR A 29 -3.33 1.17 9.92
N TYR A 30 -2.46 2.06 9.47
CA TYR A 30 -1.02 2.02 9.69
C TYR A 30 -0.51 3.44 9.88
N ARG A 31 0.59 3.60 10.63
CA ARG A 31 1.26 4.90 10.77
C ARG A 31 1.64 5.39 9.39
N TYR A 32 1.33 6.64 9.07
CA TYR A 32 1.77 7.27 7.83
C TYR A 32 3.27 7.06 7.59
N GLN A 33 3.64 6.67 6.37
CA GLN A 33 5.02 6.49 5.94
C GLN A 33 5.21 7.11 4.56
N PRO A 34 6.26 7.92 4.35
CA PRO A 34 6.65 8.37 3.02
C PRO A 34 6.97 7.20 2.09
N SER A 35 6.76 7.38 0.77
CA SER A 35 7.03 6.33 -0.24
C SER A 35 8.46 5.78 -0.20
N ARG A 36 9.47 6.62 0.08
CA ARG A 36 10.86 6.18 0.25
C ARG A 36 11.04 5.24 1.46
N VAL A 37 10.31 5.49 2.55
CA VAL A 37 10.35 4.62 3.74
C VAL A 37 9.62 3.31 3.45
N LEU A 38 8.45 3.37 2.81
CA LEU A 38 7.73 2.19 2.33
C LEU A 38 8.58 1.31 1.40
N TYR A 39 9.39 1.93 0.52
CA TYR A 39 10.29 1.21 -0.38
C TYR A 39 11.33 0.37 0.38
N GLY A 40 11.81 0.86 1.52
CA GLY A 40 12.70 0.14 2.43
C GLY A 40 12.04 -1.05 3.14
N GLY A 41 10.71 -1.07 3.20
CA GLY A 41 9.94 -2.01 4.01
C GLY A 41 9.71 -1.45 5.41
N VAL A 42 8.50 -1.65 5.94
CA VAL A 42 8.09 -1.15 7.26
C VAL A 42 7.30 -2.22 8.01
N PRO A 43 7.25 -2.16 9.35
CA PRO A 43 6.36 -3.03 10.12
C PRO A 43 4.91 -2.93 9.63
N GLY A 44 4.22 -4.07 9.57
CA GLY A 44 2.84 -4.16 9.07
C GLY A 44 2.73 -4.38 7.55
N PHE A 45 3.83 -4.36 6.81
CA PHE A 45 3.86 -4.62 5.38
C PHE A 45 4.85 -5.73 5.04
N LYS A 46 4.34 -6.88 4.59
CA LYS A 46 5.16 -8.01 4.16
C LYS A 46 5.56 -7.83 2.70
N ARG A 47 6.84 -7.99 2.41
CA ARG A 47 7.33 -8.03 1.02
C ARG A 47 6.75 -9.23 0.28
N VAL A 48 6.24 -9.01 -0.94
CA VAL A 48 5.74 -10.07 -1.84
C VAL A 48 6.36 -9.95 -3.23
N TYR A 49 6.37 -11.06 -3.97
CA TYR A 49 6.88 -11.13 -5.35
C TYR A 49 5.79 -11.42 -6.38
N ARG A 50 4.66 -11.97 -5.94
CA ARG A 50 3.44 -12.14 -6.74
C ARG A 50 2.38 -11.24 -6.12
N PRO A 51 2.18 -10.01 -6.63
CA PRO A 51 1.20 -9.10 -6.06
C PRO A 51 -0.22 -9.63 -6.27
N SER A 52 -1.11 -9.27 -5.36
CA SER A 52 -2.56 -9.39 -5.50
C SER A 52 -3.19 -8.00 -5.44
N GLU A 53 -4.47 -7.91 -5.82
CA GLU A 53 -5.26 -6.69 -5.64
C GLU A 53 -5.15 -6.17 -4.19
N GLY A 54 -5.00 -4.86 -4.03
CA GLY A 54 -4.83 -4.21 -2.74
C GLY A 54 -3.40 -4.19 -2.19
N ASP A 55 -2.47 -4.97 -2.77
CA ASP A 55 -1.06 -4.85 -2.41
C ASP A 55 -0.49 -3.50 -2.84
N LEU A 56 0.47 -2.98 -2.08
CA LEU A 56 1.24 -1.82 -2.49
C LEU A 56 2.21 -2.16 -3.62
N ILE A 57 2.40 -1.20 -4.51
CA ILE A 57 3.52 -1.15 -5.45
C ILE A 57 4.32 0.12 -5.18
N VAL A 58 5.64 -0.02 -4.99
CA VAL A 58 6.48 1.07 -4.47
C VAL A 58 7.77 1.21 -5.28
N TRP A 59 8.09 2.44 -5.67
CA TRP A 59 9.39 2.86 -6.21
C TRP A 59 10.07 3.84 -5.25
N PRO A 60 11.38 4.11 -5.39
CA PRO A 60 11.99 5.24 -4.68
C PRO A 60 11.25 6.54 -5.04
N GLY A 61 10.47 7.08 -4.10
CA GLY A 61 9.70 8.30 -4.30
C GLY A 61 8.31 8.14 -4.92
N HIS A 62 7.75 6.93 -5.08
CA HIS A 62 6.37 6.74 -5.52
C HIS A 62 5.72 5.53 -4.88
N VAL A 63 4.40 5.60 -4.65
CA VAL A 63 3.61 4.46 -4.20
C VAL A 63 2.24 4.46 -4.84
N GLY A 64 1.67 3.28 -5.02
CA GLY A 64 0.27 3.06 -5.38
C GLY A 64 -0.22 1.72 -4.89
N VAL A 65 -1.45 1.38 -5.28
CA VAL A 65 -2.14 0.14 -4.91
C VAL A 65 -2.45 -0.66 -6.16
N ILE A 66 -2.15 -1.95 -6.16
CA ILE A 66 -2.47 -2.87 -7.25
C ILE A 66 -3.99 -2.95 -7.41
N VAL A 67 -4.46 -2.70 -8.64
CA VAL A 67 -5.87 -2.79 -9.00
C VAL A 67 -6.14 -4.14 -9.65
N ASP A 68 -5.34 -4.48 -10.67
CA ASP A 68 -5.46 -5.74 -11.37
C ASP A 68 -4.07 -6.35 -11.59
N PRO A 69 -3.74 -7.47 -10.93
CA PRO A 69 -2.46 -8.13 -11.10
C PRO A 69 -2.32 -8.81 -12.47
N ALA A 70 -3.41 -9.23 -13.13
CA ALA A 70 -3.40 -9.86 -14.45
C ALA A 70 -3.12 -8.83 -15.55
N GLU A 71 -3.81 -7.68 -15.50
CA GLU A 71 -3.56 -6.54 -16.41
C GLU A 71 -2.35 -5.69 -16.00
N GLN A 72 -1.72 -6.04 -14.88
CA GLN A 72 -0.54 -5.37 -14.35
C GLN A 72 -0.76 -3.87 -14.13
N THR A 73 -1.92 -3.54 -13.54
CA THR A 73 -2.34 -2.16 -13.30
C THR A 73 -2.36 -1.80 -11.82
N PHE A 74 -2.18 -0.51 -11.57
CA PHE A 74 -2.21 0.06 -10.23
C PHE A 74 -2.80 1.47 -10.23
N LEU A 75 -3.34 1.87 -9.09
CA LEU A 75 -3.90 3.18 -8.80
C LEU A 75 -2.88 4.02 -8.03
N SER A 76 -2.64 5.26 -8.44
CA SER A 76 -1.84 6.20 -7.65
C SER A 76 -2.22 7.66 -7.92
N ALA A 77 -1.92 8.53 -6.95
CA ALA A 77 -1.99 9.97 -7.15
C ALA A 77 -0.75 10.49 -7.88
N LEU A 78 -0.97 11.38 -8.85
CA LEU A 78 0.02 12.13 -9.60
C LEU A 78 -0.30 13.63 -9.44
N SER A 79 0.60 14.52 -9.89
CA SER A 79 0.36 15.97 -9.88
C SER A 79 -0.88 16.43 -10.65
N ARG A 80 -1.43 15.57 -11.53
CA ARG A 80 -2.65 15.83 -12.31
C ARG A 80 -3.87 15.02 -11.83
N GLY A 81 -3.79 14.45 -10.62
CA GLY A 81 -4.87 13.65 -10.02
C GLY A 81 -4.58 12.16 -9.97
N VAL A 82 -5.60 11.40 -9.58
CA VAL A 82 -5.53 9.95 -9.37
C VAL A 82 -5.70 9.22 -10.71
N LYS A 83 -4.85 8.23 -10.97
CA LYS A 83 -4.84 7.50 -12.24
C LYS A 83 -4.55 6.01 -12.06
N VAL A 84 -5.25 5.18 -12.84
CA VAL A 84 -4.89 3.78 -13.09
C VAL A 84 -3.85 3.72 -14.21
N SER A 85 -2.75 3.01 -13.99
CA SER A 85 -1.66 2.86 -14.95
C SER A 85 -1.11 1.44 -14.97
N SER A 86 -0.57 1.00 -16.11
CA SER A 86 0.19 -0.25 -16.19
C SER A 86 1.61 -0.07 -15.66
N TYR A 87 1.99 -0.83 -14.64
CA TYR A 87 3.34 -0.77 -14.05
C TYR A 87 4.42 -1.42 -14.92
N VAL A 88 4.03 -2.10 -16.01
CA VAL A 88 4.95 -2.60 -17.05
C VAL A 88 5.07 -1.66 -18.25
N SER A 89 4.45 -0.48 -18.23
CA SER A 89 4.70 0.50 -19.29
C SER A 89 6.14 1.01 -19.27
N ARG A 90 6.66 1.46 -20.42
CA ARG A 90 8.03 2.01 -20.54
C ARG A 90 8.31 3.17 -19.58
N TYR A 91 7.29 3.92 -19.17
CA TYR A 91 7.43 5.00 -18.20
C TYR A 91 7.78 4.43 -16.81
N TRP A 92 7.00 3.47 -16.32
CA TRP A 92 7.18 2.88 -15.00
C TRP A 92 8.41 1.97 -14.91
N GLN A 93 8.77 1.27 -16.00
CA GLN A 93 10.03 0.52 -16.07
C GLN A 93 11.25 1.45 -15.98
N ARG A 94 11.23 2.61 -16.65
CA ARG A 94 12.31 3.61 -16.59
C ARG A 94 12.45 4.25 -15.21
N ARG A 95 11.39 4.24 -14.40
CA ARG A 95 11.42 4.73 -13.01
C ARG A 95 12.21 3.80 -12.07
N GLY A 96 12.53 2.59 -12.52
CA GLY A 96 13.33 1.60 -11.81
C GLY A 96 12.52 0.43 -11.27
N HIS A 97 13.14 -0.34 -10.38
CA HIS A 97 12.55 -1.58 -9.87
C HIS A 97 11.45 -1.32 -8.84
N ALA A 98 10.24 -1.72 -9.18
CA ALA A 98 9.13 -1.72 -8.24
C ALA A 98 9.30 -2.80 -7.16
N ARG A 99 8.78 -2.51 -5.97
CA ARG A 99 8.69 -3.43 -4.84
C ARG A 99 7.23 -3.59 -4.44
N PHE A 100 6.78 -4.82 -4.22
CA PHE A 100 5.41 -5.11 -3.82
C PHE A 100 5.30 -5.46 -2.35
N PHE A 101 4.29 -4.92 -1.66
CA PHE A 101 4.08 -5.17 -0.24
C PHE A 101 2.62 -5.42 0.08
N ARG A 102 2.35 -6.47 0.85
CA ARG A 102 1.03 -6.82 1.34
C ARG A 102 0.86 -6.28 2.76
N TYR A 103 -0.27 -5.62 3.03
CA TYR A 103 -0.62 -5.31 4.41
C TYR A 103 -0.83 -6.61 5.20
N SER A 104 -0.13 -6.73 6.31
CA SER A 104 -0.27 -7.84 7.24
C SER A 104 -0.21 -7.26 8.63
N LEU A 105 -1.29 -7.39 9.40
CA LEU A 105 -1.23 -7.05 10.82
C LEU A 105 -0.09 -7.84 11.47
N PRO A 106 0.74 -7.21 12.32
CA PRO A 106 1.60 -7.98 13.20
C PRO A 106 0.72 -8.97 13.97
N VAL A 107 1.10 -10.25 14.03
CA VAL A 107 0.34 -11.29 14.75
C VAL A 107 0.11 -10.93 16.23
N SER A 108 0.87 -9.97 16.75
CA SER A 108 0.77 -9.42 18.11
C SER A 108 0.01 -8.10 18.24
N SER A 109 -0.65 -7.56 17.20
CA SER A 109 -1.42 -6.32 17.36
C SER A 109 -2.75 -6.59 18.08
N PRO A 110 -3.15 -5.75 19.07
CA PRO A 110 -4.45 -5.89 19.74
C PRO A 110 -5.63 -5.92 18.75
N THR A 111 -5.48 -5.24 17.61
CA THR A 111 -6.45 -5.23 16.50
C THR A 111 -6.56 -6.56 15.76
N TRP A 112 -5.47 -7.33 15.59
CA TRP A 112 -5.52 -8.67 14.99
C TRP A 112 -6.21 -9.65 15.93
N LEU A 113 -5.81 -9.66 17.21
CA LEU A 113 -6.42 -10.50 18.25
C LEU A 113 -7.92 -10.20 18.37
N ALA A 114 -8.31 -8.93 18.39
CA ALA A 114 -9.71 -8.52 18.52
C ALA A 114 -10.57 -8.80 17.27
N ARG A 115 -9.99 -8.82 16.06
CA ARG A 115 -10.72 -9.14 14.83
C ARG A 115 -10.90 -10.66 14.67
N ASN A 116 -9.85 -11.43 14.95
CA ASN A 116 -9.88 -12.88 14.81
C ASN A 116 -10.70 -13.56 15.91
N SER A 117 -10.71 -13.02 17.13
CA SER A 117 -11.59 -13.51 18.19
C SER A 117 -13.06 -13.38 17.80
N ARG A 118 -13.48 -12.24 17.23
CA ARG A 118 -14.85 -12.05 16.73
C ARG A 118 -15.22 -12.99 15.59
N LEU A 119 -14.30 -13.25 14.66
CA LEU A 119 -14.52 -14.18 13.54
C LEU A 119 -14.62 -15.64 14.02
N SER A 120 -13.94 -15.98 15.11
CA SER A 120 -14.00 -17.31 15.71
C SER A 120 -15.32 -17.56 16.46
N THR A 121 -15.90 -16.51 17.06
CA THR A 121 -17.21 -16.62 17.75
C THR A 121 -18.39 -16.74 16.77
N SER A 122 -18.25 -16.27 15.52
CA SER A 122 -19.31 -16.34 14.50
C SER A 122 -19.42 -17.68 13.76
N SER A 123 -18.56 -18.66 14.05
CA SER A 123 -18.56 -19.97 13.36
C SER A 123 -19.06 -21.12 14.23
N THR A 124 -19.69 -20.84 15.37
CA THR A 124 -20.34 -21.88 16.21
C THR A 124 -21.81 -21.53 16.43
N SER A 125 -22.62 -21.58 15.37
CA SER A 125 -24.07 -21.76 15.48
C SER A 125 -24.62 -22.25 14.15
N ASP A 126 -24.34 -23.50 13.82
CA ASP A 126 -25.25 -24.32 13.01
C ASP A 126 -24.91 -25.79 13.26
N GLY A 127 -25.85 -26.49 13.90
CA GLY A 127 -25.75 -27.91 14.22
C GLY A 127 -25.94 -28.17 15.71
N LEU A 128 -27.19 -28.39 16.14
CA LEU A 128 -27.68 -29.71 16.50
C LEU A 128 -29.19 -29.66 16.74
N ASP A 129 -29.82 -30.78 16.37
CA ASP A 129 -31.23 -31.12 16.39
C ASP A 129 -31.95 -30.97 17.74
#